data_AF-A0AB39W6Q6-F1
#
_entry.id   AF-A0AB39W6Q6-F1
#
_cell.length_a   1.000
_cell.length_b   1.000
_cell.length_c   1.000
_cell.angle_alpha   90.00
_cell.angle_beta   90.00
_cell.angle_gamma   90.00
#
_symmetry.space_group_name_H-M   'P 1'
#
loop_
_entity.id
_entity.type
_entity.pdbx_description
1 polymer ?
#
loop_
_entity_poly.entity_id
_entity_poly.type
_entity_poly.pdbx_seq_one_letter_code
_entity_poly.pdbx_strand_id
1 'polypeptide(L)'
;MTFSCLITLFAMLYSLRSNEFIYIKLGLFAFSLIFILVMFTKKGLVVKKNELYNGVFLFEKLTYKKAIKCDFKIVTVFKGRLSTNYNYSYDIKEFHNWEPDLNTTVVSFTLNLLNQNHTKKIKVITLTKVDKTKIAVDFILANTSLKYEIFNPVFN
;
A
#
# COMPACT_ATOMS: atom_id res chain seq x y z
N MET A 1 10.74 11.71 1.98
CA MET A 1 10.28 12.11 3.34
C MET A 1 10.79 11.19 4.46
N THR A 2 10.99 9.89 4.23
CA THR A 2 11.32 8.92 5.30
C THR A 2 12.79 8.88 5.70
N PHE A 3 13.71 9.11 4.76
CA PHE A 3 15.15 9.12 5.02
C PHE A 3 15.60 10.33 5.86
N SER A 4 15.08 11.52 5.60
CA SER A 4 15.42 12.71 6.39
C SER A 4 14.89 12.62 7.82
N CYS A 5 13.73 11.98 8.03
CA CYS A 5 13.15 11.76 9.35
C CYS A 5 14.00 10.81 10.20
N LEU A 6 14.62 9.81 9.56
CA LEU A 6 15.55 8.89 10.21
C LEU A 6 16.84 9.62 10.63
N ILE A 7 17.39 10.45 9.75
CA ILE A 7 18.59 11.26 10.02
C ILE A 7 18.35 12.24 11.17
N THR A 8 17.20 12.92 11.21
CA THR A 8 16.87 13.84 12.31
C THR A 8 16.72 13.10 13.64
N LEU A 9 16.12 11.90 13.66
CA LEU A 9 16.03 11.06 14.86
C LEU A 9 17.40 10.61 15.36
N PHE A 10 18.30 10.19 14.46
CA PHE A 10 19.67 9.81 14.81
C PHE A 10 20.50 11.02 15.29
N ALA A 11 20.30 12.20 14.69
CA ALA A 11 20.96 13.44 15.13
C ALA A 11 20.49 13.87 16.53
N MET A 12 19.19 13.71 16.85
CA MET A 12 18.65 13.97 18.19
C MET A 12 19.21 12.98 19.23
N LEU A 13 19.37 11.71 18.88
CA LEU A 13 20.02 10.70 19.73
C LEU A 13 21.48 11.06 20.04
N TYR A 14 22.21 11.60 19.06
CA TYR A 14 23.62 11.97 19.20
C TYR A 14 23.83 13.30 19.95
N SER A 15 22.89 14.25 19.88
CA SER A 15 23.05 15.57 20.53
C SER A 15 22.88 15.53 22.05
N LEU A 16 22.21 14.52 22.58
CA LEU A 16 22.06 14.31 24.02
C LEU A 16 23.41 13.86 24.61
N ARG A 17 24.28 14.81 24.96
CA ARG A 17 25.65 14.53 25.45
C ARG A 17 25.71 14.12 26.93
N SER A 18 24.67 14.41 27.71
CA SER A 18 24.62 14.10 29.16
C SER A 18 24.18 12.65 29.44
N ASN A 19 24.77 12.04 30.48
CA ASN A 19 24.41 10.72 31.00
C ASN A 19 23.12 10.75 31.85
N GLU A 20 22.58 11.91 32.18
CA GLU A 20 21.38 12.04 33.01
C GLU A 20 20.09 11.72 32.24
N PHE A 21 20.17 11.63 30.91
CA PHE A 21 19.03 11.37 30.01
C PHE A 21 19.03 9.96 29.42
N ILE A 22 19.60 8.97 30.11
CA ILE A 22 19.67 7.57 29.63
C ILE A 22 18.29 7.02 29.25
N TYR A 23 17.26 7.26 30.06
CA TYR A 23 15.91 6.79 29.78
C TYR A 23 15.32 7.41 28.51
N ILE A 24 15.58 8.71 28.27
CA ILE A 24 15.12 9.42 27.06
C ILE A 24 15.84 8.88 25.83
N LYS A 25 17.16 8.65 25.90
CA LYS A 25 17.93 8.03 24.82
C LYS A 25 17.42 6.64 24.49
N LEU A 26 17.16 5.81 25.50
CA LEU A 26 16.62 4.47 25.31
C LEU A 26 15.25 4.50 24.63
N GLY A 27 14.37 5.43 25.05
CA GLY A 27 13.06 5.64 24.44
C GLY A 27 13.14 6.05 22.97
N LEU A 28 13.99 7.02 22.64
CA LEU A 28 14.23 7.46 21.25
C LEU A 28 14.81 6.35 20.38
N PHE A 29 15.74 5.56 20.93
CA PHE A 29 16.32 4.42 20.23
C PHE A 29 15.24 3.36 19.93
N ALA A 30 14.43 2.98 20.92
CA ALA A 30 13.33 2.04 20.73
C ALA A 30 12.31 2.54 19.70
N PHE A 31 11.96 3.84 19.74
CA PHE A 31 11.07 4.46 18.75
C PHE A 31 11.63 4.39 17.33
N SER A 32 12.93 4.70 17.16
CA SER A 32 13.59 4.61 15.86
C SER A 32 13.58 3.18 15.30
N LEU A 33 13.77 2.18 16.16
CA LEU A 33 13.76 0.77 15.80
C LEU A 33 12.36 0.32 15.35
N ILE A 34 11.30 0.75 16.06
CA ILE A 34 9.91 0.51 15.63
C ILE A 34 9.65 1.14 14.26
N PHE A 35 10.13 2.36 14.02
CA PHE A 35 9.94 3.04 12.73
C PHE A 35 10.61 2.28 11.59
N ILE A 36 11.85 1.81 11.80
CA ILE A 36 12.57 0.97 10.85
C ILE A 36 11.78 -0.32 10.56
N LEU A 37 11.26 -1.00 11.58
CA LEU A 37 10.44 -2.20 11.39
C LEU A 37 9.19 -1.92 10.54
N VAL A 38 8.50 -0.81 10.80
CA VAL A 38 7.34 -0.40 9.99
C VAL A 38 7.73 -0.16 8.53
N MET A 39 8.92 0.40 8.25
CA MET A 39 9.41 0.62 6.88
C MET A 39 9.60 -0.67 6.08
N PHE A 40 9.95 -1.77 6.74
CA PHE A 40 10.13 -3.07 6.10
C PHE A 40 8.82 -3.84 5.93
N THR A 41 7.69 -3.32 6.42
CA THR A 41 6.39 -3.95 6.18
C THR A 41 5.96 -3.78 4.72
N LYS A 42 5.59 -4.89 4.08
CA LYS A 42 5.12 -4.96 2.70
C LYS A 42 3.71 -5.54 2.68
N LYS A 43 2.81 -4.94 1.90
CA LYS A 43 1.49 -5.53 1.63
C LYS A 43 1.60 -6.51 0.45
N GLY A 44 0.91 -7.63 0.53
CA GLY A 44 0.92 -8.64 -0.52
C GLY A 44 -0.27 -9.59 -0.43
N LEU A 45 -0.20 -10.67 -1.20
CA LEU A 45 -1.25 -11.70 -1.28
C LEU A 45 -0.75 -13.02 -0.74
N VAL A 46 -1.66 -13.75 -0.10
CA VAL A 46 -1.40 -15.10 0.44
C VAL A 46 -2.56 -15.98 0.00
N VAL A 47 -2.25 -17.18 -0.49
CA VAL A 47 -3.25 -18.22 -0.71
C VAL A 47 -3.09 -19.31 0.33
N LYS A 48 -4.19 -19.72 0.96
CA LYS A 48 -4.21 -20.85 1.89
C LYS A 48 -5.50 -21.63 1.70
N LYS A 49 -5.43 -22.95 1.50
CA LYS A 49 -6.60 -23.82 1.29
C LYS A 49 -7.54 -23.30 0.18
N ASN A 50 -6.97 -22.88 -0.96
CA ASN A 50 -7.70 -22.34 -2.10
C ASN A 50 -8.46 -21.01 -1.84
N GLU A 51 -8.22 -20.37 -0.69
CA GLU A 51 -8.78 -19.05 -0.37
C GLU A 51 -7.70 -17.97 -0.47
N LEU A 52 -8.09 -16.78 -0.95
CA LEU A 52 -7.22 -15.62 -1.08
C LEU A 52 -7.29 -14.72 0.16
N TYR A 53 -6.13 -14.28 0.62
CA TYR A 53 -5.96 -13.41 1.77
C TYR A 53 -5.10 -12.20 1.40
N ASN A 54 -5.48 -11.03 1.92
CA ASN A 54 -4.61 -9.87 1.93
C ASN A 54 -3.65 -9.98 3.12
N GLY A 55 -2.35 -10.07 2.83
CA GLY A 55 -1.29 -10.25 3.82
C GLY A 55 -0.46 -8.98 4.03
N VAL A 56 0.01 -8.78 5.26
CA VAL A 56 1.11 -7.87 5.59
C VAL A 56 2.31 -8.71 5.98
N PHE A 57 3.42 -8.49 5.29
CA PHE A 57 4.67 -9.21 5.44
C PHE A 57 5.71 -8.31 6.07
N LEU A 58 6.51 -8.85 6.98
CA LEU A 58 7.69 -8.21 7.54
C LEU A 58 8.86 -9.16 7.35
N PHE A 59 9.93 -8.72 6.66
CA PHE A 59 11.07 -9.58 6.29
C PHE A 59 10.63 -10.93 5.70
N GLU A 60 9.71 -10.90 4.73
CA GLU A 60 9.15 -12.09 4.04
C GLU A 60 8.29 -13.01 4.91
N LYS A 61 8.21 -12.78 6.22
CA LYS A 61 7.33 -13.50 7.13
C LYS A 61 5.95 -12.85 7.17
N LEU A 62 4.89 -13.66 7.08
CA LEU A 62 3.52 -13.19 7.20
C LEU A 62 3.22 -12.75 8.65
N THR A 63 2.93 -11.46 8.84
CA THR A 63 2.61 -10.88 10.16
C THR A 63 1.10 -10.86 10.39
N TYR A 64 0.35 -10.38 9.40
CA TYR A 64 -1.11 -10.24 9.50
C TYR A 64 -1.76 -10.71 8.22
N LYS A 65 -2.95 -11.31 8.32
CA LYS A 65 -3.76 -11.70 7.17
C LYS A 65 -5.21 -11.34 7.38
N LYS A 66 -5.85 -10.84 6.32
CA LYS A 66 -7.29 -10.58 6.25
C LYS A 66 -7.89 -11.44 5.15
N ALA A 67 -8.85 -12.29 5.53
CA ALA A 67 -9.57 -13.12 4.57
C ALA A 67 -10.44 -12.27 3.66
N ILE A 68 -10.43 -12.56 2.36
CA ILE A 68 -11.32 -11.92 1.40
C ILE A 68 -12.55 -12.83 1.24
N LYS A 69 -13.56 -12.62 2.08
CA LYS A 69 -14.79 -13.43 2.07
C LYS A 69 -15.75 -12.91 0.99
N CYS A 70 -15.91 -13.65 -0.11
CA CYS A 70 -17.08 -13.65 -1.01
C CYS A 70 -16.89 -14.80 -2.03
N ASP A 71 -17.99 -15.27 -2.62
CA ASP A 71 -17.97 -16.18 -3.77
C ASP A 71 -17.54 -15.37 -5.01
N PHE A 72 -16.23 -15.32 -5.25
CA PHE A 72 -15.66 -14.70 -6.43
C PHE A 72 -15.29 -15.77 -7.44
N LYS A 73 -15.51 -15.48 -8.72
CA LYS A 73 -15.10 -16.37 -9.81
C LYS A 73 -14.21 -15.69 -10.84
N ILE A 74 -14.15 -14.35 -10.82
CA ILE A 74 -13.53 -13.56 -11.87
C ILE A 74 -12.53 -12.57 -11.26
N VAL A 75 -11.33 -12.51 -11.84
CA VAL A 75 -10.26 -11.56 -11.57
C VAL A 75 -10.22 -10.55 -12.69
N THR A 76 -10.24 -9.26 -12.35
CA THR A 76 -10.20 -8.17 -13.32
C THR A 76 -9.18 -7.11 -12.90
N VAL A 77 -8.59 -6.44 -13.90
CA VAL A 77 -7.64 -5.35 -13.66
C VAL A 77 -8.21 -4.06 -14.23
N PHE A 78 -8.35 -3.06 -13.37
CA PHE A 78 -8.77 -1.73 -13.76
C PHE A 78 -7.57 -0.81 -13.82
N LYS A 79 -7.38 -0.16 -14.97
CA LYS A 79 -6.42 0.93 -15.12
C LYS A 79 -7.07 2.23 -14.61
N GLY A 80 -6.36 2.93 -13.74
CA GLY A 80 -6.77 4.21 -13.19
C GLY A 80 -5.58 5.15 -13.02
N ARG A 81 -5.84 6.29 -12.37
CA ARG A 81 -4.80 7.25 -11.97
C ARG A 81 -4.87 7.42 -10.46
N LEU A 82 -3.74 7.22 -9.80
CA LEU A 82 -3.60 7.59 -8.40
C LEU A 82 -3.10 9.05 -8.39
N SER A 83 -3.94 9.97 -7.93
CA SER A 83 -3.53 11.35 -7.72
C SER A 83 -3.10 11.51 -6.27
N THR A 84 -1.88 12.02 -6.07
CA THR A 84 -1.43 12.51 -4.78
C THR A 84 -1.40 14.03 -4.86
N ASN A 85 -2.37 14.66 -4.21
CA ASN A 85 -2.38 16.09 -4.03
C ASN A 85 -1.54 16.42 -2.79
N TYR A 86 -0.44 17.13 -2.99
CA TYR A 86 0.46 17.58 -1.93
C TYR A 86 0.23 19.04 -1.54
N ASN A 87 -0.81 19.68 -2.08
CA ASN A 87 -1.14 21.05 -1.71
C ASN A 87 -1.58 21.08 -0.25
N TYR A 88 -0.90 21.91 0.53
CA TYR A 88 -1.11 22.01 1.97
C TYR A 88 -2.42 22.73 2.28
N SER A 89 -2.87 23.61 1.39
CA SER A 89 -4.07 24.42 1.54
C SER A 89 -5.28 23.91 0.77
N TYR A 90 -5.39 22.60 0.51
CA TYR A 90 -6.49 21.99 -0.28
C TYR A 90 -7.91 22.50 0.08
N ASP A 91 -8.15 22.83 1.36
CA ASP A 91 -9.43 23.33 1.85
C ASP A 91 -9.59 24.87 1.79
N ILE A 92 -8.50 25.63 1.64
CA ILE A 92 -8.50 27.10 1.67
C ILE A 92 -8.15 27.64 0.28
N LYS A 93 -9.21 27.84 -0.53
CA LYS A 93 -9.12 28.26 -1.94
C LYS A 93 -8.34 29.55 -2.17
N GLU A 94 -8.32 30.46 -1.19
CA GLU A 94 -7.60 31.75 -1.27
C GLU A 94 -6.08 31.58 -1.33
N PHE A 95 -5.57 30.47 -0.76
CA PHE A 95 -4.15 30.14 -0.71
C PHE A 95 -3.70 29.22 -1.86
N HIS A 96 -4.61 28.76 -2.71
CA HIS A 96 -4.25 27.91 -3.85
C HIS A 96 -3.40 28.64 -4.90
N ASN A 97 -3.47 29.97 -5.00
CA ASN A 97 -2.79 30.73 -6.06
C ASN A 97 -1.28 30.90 -5.84
N TRP A 98 -0.78 30.73 -4.60
CA TRP A 98 0.65 30.86 -4.30
C TRP A 98 1.36 29.51 -4.19
N GLU A 99 0.62 28.42 -4.01
CA GLU A 99 1.19 27.09 -3.93
C GLU A 99 1.52 26.55 -5.33
N PRO A 100 2.74 26.02 -5.55
CA PRO A 100 3.06 25.34 -6.79
C PRO A 100 2.16 24.10 -6.94
N ASP A 101 1.60 23.88 -8.13
CA ASP A 101 0.77 22.70 -8.41
C ASP A 101 1.63 21.44 -8.34
N LEU A 102 1.63 20.82 -7.16
CA LEU A 102 2.39 19.60 -6.85
C LEU A 102 1.56 18.33 -7.12
N ASN A 103 0.46 18.46 -7.87
CA ASN A 103 -0.34 17.30 -8.26
C ASN A 103 0.46 16.35 -9.14
N THR A 104 0.84 15.23 -8.56
CA THR A 104 1.48 14.13 -9.27
C THR A 104 0.44 13.04 -9.49
N THR A 105 0.19 12.73 -10.76
CA THR A 105 -0.65 11.60 -11.14
C THR A 105 0.21 10.45 -11.63
N VAL A 106 0.08 9.32 -10.95
CA VAL A 106 0.76 8.07 -11.32
C VAL A 106 -0.28 7.10 -11.84
N VAL A 107 0.02 6.44 -12.97
CA VAL A 107 -0.83 5.36 -13.48
C VAL A 107 -0.88 4.25 -12.45
N SER A 108 -2.09 3.79 -12.13
CA SER A 108 -2.28 2.69 -11.19
C SER A 108 -3.17 1.61 -11.78
N PHE A 109 -2.93 0.39 -11.35
CA PHE A 109 -3.64 -0.82 -11.76
C PHE A 109 -4.26 -1.41 -10.50
N THR A 110 -5.58 -1.41 -10.44
CA THR A 110 -6.31 -1.98 -9.31
C THR A 110 -6.86 -3.33 -9.69
N LEU A 111 -6.42 -4.34 -8.96
CA LEU A 111 -6.84 -5.72 -9.12
C LEU A 111 -8.09 -5.96 -8.28
N ASN A 112 -9.16 -6.37 -8.93
CA ASN A 112 -10.48 -6.53 -8.34
C ASN A 112 -11.00 -7.96 -8.56
N LEU A 113 -11.70 -8.47 -7.57
CA LEU A 113 -12.46 -9.71 -7.68
C LEU A 113 -13.93 -9.40 -7.87
N LEU A 114 -14.55 -10.13 -8.80
CA LEU A 114 -15.95 -10.05 -9.13
C LEU A 114 -16.64 -11.39 -8.88
N ASN A 115 -17.91 -11.32 -8.48
CA ASN A 115 -18.81 -12.47 -8.52
C ASN A 115 -19.22 -12.78 -9.98
N GLN A 116 -19.76 -13.97 -10.25
CA GLN A 116 -20.27 -14.41 -11.56
C GLN A 116 -21.19 -13.40 -12.24
N ASN A 117 -22.00 -12.68 -11.46
CA ASN A 117 -22.98 -11.71 -12.00
C ASN A 117 -22.42 -10.29 -12.10
N HIS A 118 -21.13 -10.08 -11.79
CA HIS A 118 -20.44 -8.77 -11.82
C HIS A 118 -21.05 -7.70 -10.89
N THR A 119 -22.00 -8.08 -10.03
CA THR A 119 -22.72 -7.16 -9.13
C THR A 119 -21.91 -6.77 -7.88
N LYS A 120 -21.06 -7.67 -7.39
CA LYS A 120 -20.19 -7.43 -6.22
C LYS A 120 -18.74 -7.34 -6.67
N LYS A 121 -18.08 -6.25 -6.25
CA LYS A 121 -16.66 -5.99 -6.52
C LYS A 121 -15.90 -5.80 -5.22
N ILE A 122 -14.79 -6.53 -5.05
CA ILE A 122 -13.87 -6.31 -3.93
C ILE A 122 -12.47 -6.00 -4.46
N LYS A 123 -11.90 -4.93 -3.93
CA LYS A 123 -10.53 -4.50 -4.21
C LYS A 123 -9.55 -5.39 -3.47
N VAL A 124 -8.64 -6.00 -4.22
CA VAL A 124 -7.58 -6.86 -3.69
C VAL A 124 -6.34 -6.03 -3.39
N ILE A 125 -5.75 -5.45 -4.42
CA ILE A 125 -4.51 -4.67 -4.33
C ILE A 125 -4.45 -3.63 -5.44
N THR A 126 -3.81 -2.49 -5.17
CA THR A 126 -3.44 -1.51 -6.19
C THR A 126 -1.94 -1.52 -6.38
N LEU A 127 -1.51 -1.57 -7.63
CA LEU A 127 -0.11 -1.63 -8.06
C LEU A 127 0.15 -0.49 -9.04
N THR A 128 1.35 0.09 -9.02
CA THR A 128 1.73 1.18 -9.93
C THR A 128 2.57 0.71 -11.12
N LYS A 129 3.12 -0.50 -11.06
CA LYS A 129 3.96 -1.09 -12.12
C LYS A 129 3.22 -2.21 -12.84
N VAL A 130 3.22 -2.18 -14.17
CA VAL A 130 2.56 -3.18 -15.03
C VAL A 130 3.11 -4.59 -14.76
N ASP A 131 4.43 -4.74 -14.68
CA ASP A 131 5.07 -6.06 -14.48
C ASP A 131 4.62 -6.71 -13.17
N LYS A 132 4.48 -5.90 -12.11
CA LYS A 132 3.98 -6.38 -10.81
C LYS A 132 2.52 -6.77 -10.87
N THR A 133 1.72 -6.07 -11.67
CA THR A 133 0.31 -6.41 -11.90
C THR A 133 0.20 -7.76 -12.59
N LYS A 134 1.01 -8.02 -13.60
CA LYS A 134 1.05 -9.32 -14.29
C LYS A 134 1.41 -10.44 -13.32
N ILE A 135 2.48 -10.28 -12.54
CA ILE A 135 2.89 -11.25 -11.51
C ILE A 135 1.77 -11.52 -10.51
N ALA A 136 1.03 -10.49 -10.08
CA ALA A 136 -0.08 -10.65 -9.14
C ALA A 136 -1.27 -11.40 -9.76
N VAL A 137 -1.61 -11.14 -11.02
CA VAL A 137 -2.65 -11.88 -11.75
C VAL A 137 -2.23 -13.34 -11.91
N ASP A 138 -1.01 -13.59 -12.39
CA ASP A 138 -0.48 -14.94 -12.62
C ASP A 138 -0.45 -15.74 -11.31
N PHE A 139 -0.04 -15.11 -10.21
CA PHE A 139 -0.06 -15.72 -8.87
C PHE A 139 -1.47 -16.15 -8.44
N ILE A 140 -2.48 -15.31 -8.69
CA ILE A 140 -3.86 -15.64 -8.34
C ILE A 140 -4.37 -16.79 -9.21
N LEU A 141 -4.19 -16.71 -10.54
CA LEU A 141 -4.66 -17.73 -11.47
C LEU A 141 -3.99 -19.09 -11.24
N ALA A 142 -2.70 -19.11 -10.89
CA ALA A 142 -1.98 -20.35 -10.60
C ALA A 142 -2.42 -21.04 -9.30
N ASN A 143 -2.95 -20.28 -8.34
CA ASN A 143 -3.25 -20.79 -6.99
C ASN A 143 -4.75 -20.82 -6.67
N THR A 144 -5.61 -20.40 -7.60
CA THR A 144 -7.07 -20.38 -7.43
C THR A 144 -7.77 -20.76 -8.73
N SER A 145 -9.00 -21.28 -8.64
CA SER A 145 -9.85 -21.60 -9.79
C SER A 145 -10.55 -20.38 -10.42
N LEU A 146 -9.98 -19.17 -10.27
CA LEU A 146 -10.57 -17.94 -10.79
C LEU A 146 -10.25 -17.77 -12.28
N LYS A 147 -11.16 -17.15 -13.03
CA LYS A 147 -10.94 -16.77 -14.44
C LYS A 147 -10.49 -15.33 -14.54
N TYR A 148 -9.59 -15.03 -15.47
CA TYR A 148 -9.21 -13.66 -15.79
C TYR A 148 -10.13 -13.09 -16.87
N GLU A 149 -10.65 -11.88 -16.63
CA GLU A 149 -11.42 -11.14 -17.63
C GLU A 149 -10.92 -9.70 -17.76
N ILE A 150 -10.86 -9.24 -19.01
CA ILE A 150 -10.59 -7.83 -19.31
C ILE A 150 -11.92 -7.10 -19.23
N PHE A 151 -12.20 -6.50 -18.07
CA PHE A 151 -13.39 -5.69 -17.90
C PHE A 151 -13.18 -4.30 -18.49
N ASN A 152 -13.85 -4.03 -19.62
CA ASN A 152 -13.92 -2.70 -20.21
C ASN A 152 -15.33 -2.14 -19.95
N PRO A 153 -15.52 -1.21 -19.00
CA PRO A 153 -16.83 -0.61 -18.80
C PRO A 153 -17.18 0.23 -20.03
N VAL A 154 -18.14 -0.24 -20.82
CA VAL A 154 -18.81 0.59 -21.82
C VAL A 154 -19.77 1.49 -21.04
N PHE A 155 -19.38 2.73 -20.83
CA PHE A 155 -20.30 3.75 -20.34
C PHE A 155 -21.16 4.18 -21.54
N ASN A 156 -22.39 3.67 -21.59
CA ASN A 156 -23.45 4.17 -22.47
C ASN A 156 -24.09 5.41 -21.85
#